data_AF-A0A1C1CY54-F1
#
_entry.id   AF-A0A1C1CY54-F1
#
_cell.length_a   1.000
_cell.length_b   1.000
_cell.length_c   1.000
_cell.angle_alpha   90.00
_cell.angle_beta   90.00
_cell.angle_gamma   90.00
#
_symmetry.space_group_name_H-M   'P 1'
#
loop_
_entity.id
_entity.type
_entity.pdbx_description
1 polymer ?
#
loop_
_entity_poly.entity_id
_entity_poly.type
_entity_poly.pdbx_seq_one_letter_code
_entity_poly.pdbx_strand_id
1 'polypeptide(L)'
;MEDVLGRWSTEGQPIAILLCSVLAVGVLALVFGGFLSENALFLPDVLVKGNPPSLWLRNSRVRSSDGEDVDAQKEEVSNGRIYPRSPADGHRLGDPIDPADASQIDAAISAAEKAQKSWSETSFSQRRRILRTLLRYIIDHQEEIVTACCRDSGKTKIDACFGEILVTVEKLQWTIKHGEKALRRSKRPTNLLMSYKSNSVVYEPLGVVAACVSWNYPFHNFISPVISALFSGNAIAVKPSEQTCWSTSYFLSIIQEALRSCGHDPNLVQNIICLPDVADHLTSHPKIGHITFIGSREVAHKVCASAAKALIPVTVELGGKDPAIILDDARTIRGIADVVSIVMRGVFQSAGQNCIGIERVIALPRIHDKLLAQVLPKIKLLRLGSVLDSPADSPPDMGAMISSRSFPRLERLIASAVAQGALLHCGGQQYHHPEYPDGTYFAPTLVSNVTPDMDIAQTELFAPVFLLMKAQDVDDAIRIANSTPYALGAGVFGHNPTDIDKCVRGIKAGMVAVNDFGAYYATSLPFGGVKGSGYGRFGGEEGLRALCNVKAVCEDAWWARLLGIKTRIPPKLQYPVSRHGWEVCKGVIGTGYAQTLSLTEWAGWVLGLLRVLTRLEGVPKGE
;
A
#
# COMPACT_ATOMS: atom_id res chain seq x y z
N MET A 1 -16.30 53.09 13.95
CA MET A 1 -15.09 52.25 14.10
C MET A 1 -15.47 50.77 14.16
N GLU A 2 -16.48 50.41 14.97
CA GLU A 2 -17.08 49.06 14.96
C GLU A 2 -17.61 48.62 13.59
N ASP A 3 -18.28 49.48 12.81
CA ASP A 3 -18.73 49.13 11.45
C ASP A 3 -17.58 48.84 10.47
N VAL A 4 -16.45 49.52 10.63
CA VAL A 4 -15.25 49.28 9.81
C VAL A 4 -14.60 47.96 10.22
N LEU A 5 -14.52 47.66 11.51
CA LEU A 5 -14.00 46.39 12.02
C LEU A 5 -14.93 45.21 11.69
N GLY A 6 -16.25 45.43 11.70
CA GLY A 6 -17.27 44.43 11.34
C GLY A 6 -17.17 44.01 9.88
N ARG A 7 -17.01 44.96 8.95
CA ARG A 7 -16.82 44.67 7.52
C ARG A 7 -15.50 43.93 7.23
N TRP A 8 -14.44 44.20 7.97
CA TRP A 8 -13.18 43.45 7.86
C TRP A 8 -13.29 42.00 8.38
N SER A 9 -14.22 41.70 9.29
CA SER A 9 -14.36 40.36 9.87
C SER A 9 -15.05 39.35 8.95
N THR A 10 -15.96 39.79 8.07
CA THR A 10 -16.74 38.88 7.20
C THR A 10 -16.23 38.81 5.76
N GLU A 11 -15.76 39.93 5.20
CA GLU A 11 -15.28 39.99 3.80
C GLU A 11 -13.75 39.98 3.68
N GLY A 12 -13.02 40.25 4.78
CA GLY A 12 -11.56 40.30 4.79
C GLY A 12 -10.88 38.93 4.79
N GLN A 13 -11.54 37.86 5.26
CA GLN A 13 -10.93 36.54 5.36
C GLN A 13 -10.55 35.91 4.01
N PRO A 14 -11.42 35.91 2.97
CA PRO A 14 -11.05 35.36 1.66
C PRO A 14 -9.93 36.16 0.99
N ILE A 15 -9.96 37.50 1.11
CA ILE A 15 -8.96 38.40 0.51
C ILE A 15 -7.62 38.25 1.23
N ALA A 16 -7.62 38.16 2.57
CA ALA A 16 -6.41 37.89 3.35
C ALA A 16 -5.83 36.50 3.05
N ILE A 17 -6.67 35.46 2.92
CA ILE A 17 -6.23 34.12 2.51
C ILE A 17 -5.62 34.17 1.12
N LEU A 18 -6.25 34.86 0.15
CA LEU A 18 -5.73 34.98 -1.21
C LEU A 18 -4.40 35.75 -1.25
N LEU A 19 -4.30 36.87 -0.52
CA LEU A 19 -3.06 37.67 -0.42
C LEU A 19 -1.95 36.91 0.29
N CYS A 20 -2.25 36.18 1.37
CA CYS A 20 -1.30 35.30 2.05
C CYS A 20 -0.87 34.14 1.14
N SER A 21 -1.78 33.62 0.30
CA SER A 21 -1.46 32.57 -0.69
C SER A 21 -0.54 33.10 -1.78
N VAL A 22 -0.83 34.29 -2.33
CA VAL A 22 0.00 34.93 -3.36
C VAL A 22 1.36 35.34 -2.80
N LEU A 23 1.42 35.86 -1.57
CA LEU A 23 2.68 36.16 -0.87
C LEU A 23 3.46 34.88 -0.56
N ALA A 24 2.80 33.80 -0.11
CA ALA A 24 3.44 32.52 0.13
C ALA A 24 3.99 31.94 -1.17
N VAL A 25 3.24 31.98 -2.28
CA VAL A 25 3.70 31.57 -3.60
C VAL A 25 4.84 32.46 -4.09
N GLY A 26 4.77 33.78 -3.89
CA GLY A 26 5.81 34.74 -4.28
C GLY A 26 7.11 34.56 -3.48
N VAL A 27 7.02 34.34 -2.17
CA VAL A 27 8.17 34.04 -1.30
C VAL A 27 8.72 32.65 -1.61
N LEU A 28 7.86 31.64 -1.82
CA LEU A 28 8.30 30.32 -2.28
C LEU A 28 8.98 30.43 -3.65
N ALA A 29 8.48 31.21 -4.59
CA ALA A 29 9.10 31.43 -5.89
C ALA A 29 10.40 32.24 -5.81
N LEU A 30 10.58 33.13 -4.82
CA LEU A 30 11.85 33.84 -4.60
C LEU A 30 12.88 32.98 -3.88
N VAL A 31 12.48 32.24 -2.85
CA VAL A 31 13.33 31.36 -2.05
C VAL A 31 13.73 30.12 -2.85
N PHE A 32 12.79 29.54 -3.61
CA PHE A 32 13.00 28.36 -4.46
C PHE A 32 13.21 28.70 -5.94
N GLY A 33 13.15 29.98 -6.34
CA GLY A 33 13.48 30.41 -7.70
C GLY A 33 14.93 30.11 -8.06
N GLY A 34 15.84 30.14 -7.08
CA GLY A 34 17.22 29.66 -7.22
C GLY A 34 17.32 28.13 -7.38
N PHE A 35 16.31 27.37 -6.98
CA PHE A 35 16.21 25.91 -7.14
C PHE A 35 15.60 25.50 -8.50
N LEU A 36 15.06 26.44 -9.27
CA LEU A 36 14.54 26.18 -10.62
C LEU A 36 15.63 26.02 -11.69
N SER A 37 16.91 26.23 -11.36
CA SER A 37 18.00 25.99 -12.32
C SER A 37 18.27 24.50 -12.58
N GLU A 38 17.96 23.60 -11.64
CA GLU A 38 18.06 22.14 -11.86
C GLU A 38 16.75 21.51 -12.34
N ASN A 39 15.62 22.18 -12.16
CA ASN A 39 14.32 21.75 -12.66
C ASN A 39 13.86 22.68 -13.78
N ALA A 40 14.65 22.74 -14.86
CA ALA A 40 14.19 23.30 -16.13
C ALA A 40 12.84 22.65 -16.50
N LEU A 41 11.94 23.42 -17.12
CA LEU A 41 10.75 22.89 -17.79
C LEU A 41 11.16 21.75 -18.72
N PHE A 42 11.07 20.50 -18.26
CA PHE A 42 11.43 19.34 -19.07
C PHE A 42 10.18 18.87 -19.82
N LEU A 43 10.14 19.18 -21.12
CA LEU A 43 9.25 18.55 -22.08
C LEU A 43 9.54 17.04 -22.10
N PRO A 44 8.52 16.16 -22.06
CA PRO A 44 8.75 14.73 -22.09
C PRO A 44 9.49 14.33 -23.38
N ASP A 45 10.61 13.60 -23.24
CA ASP A 45 11.40 13.16 -24.40
C ASP A 45 10.62 12.25 -25.36
N VAL A 46 9.54 11.61 -24.89
CA VAL A 46 8.76 10.65 -25.69
C VAL A 46 7.29 10.64 -25.25
N LEU A 47 6.39 10.82 -26.23
CA LEU A 47 4.95 10.62 -26.08
C LEU A 47 4.61 9.14 -26.32
N VAL A 48 3.75 8.58 -25.46
CA VAL A 48 3.16 7.24 -25.64
C VAL A 48 2.26 7.29 -26.88
N LYS A 49 2.61 6.57 -27.96
CA LYS A 49 1.90 6.62 -29.27
C LYS A 49 0.96 5.43 -29.52
N GLY A 50 0.63 4.66 -28.49
CA GLY A 50 -0.28 3.50 -28.58
C GLY A 50 -1.71 3.88 -29.01
N ASN A 51 -2.55 2.87 -29.23
CA ASN A 51 -3.97 3.06 -29.58
C ASN A 51 -4.59 4.11 -28.64
N PRO A 52 -5.25 5.16 -29.19
CA PRO A 52 -5.81 6.20 -28.34
C PRO A 52 -6.80 5.57 -27.36
N PRO A 53 -6.79 5.97 -26.07
CA PRO A 53 -7.64 5.39 -25.02
C PRO A 53 -9.12 5.30 -25.42
N SER A 54 -9.60 6.29 -26.18
CA SER A 54 -10.95 6.37 -26.71
C SER A 54 -11.31 5.20 -27.63
N LEU A 55 -10.35 4.63 -28.36
CA LEU A 55 -10.57 3.48 -29.24
C LEU A 55 -10.80 2.19 -28.44
N TRP A 56 -10.02 1.99 -27.38
CA TRP A 56 -10.18 0.84 -26.48
C TRP A 56 -11.53 0.90 -25.75
N LEU A 57 -11.90 2.06 -25.22
CA LEU A 57 -13.18 2.28 -24.54
C LEU A 57 -14.39 2.25 -25.48
N ARG A 58 -14.23 2.53 -26.78
CA ARG A 58 -15.32 2.47 -27.77
C ARG A 58 -15.60 1.05 -28.22
N ASN A 59 -14.56 0.25 -28.45
CA ASN A 59 -14.70 -1.15 -28.90
C ASN A 59 -15.26 -2.09 -27.83
N SER A 60 -15.44 -1.63 -26.59
CA SER A 60 -15.86 -2.46 -25.46
C SER A 60 -17.36 -2.51 -25.18
N ARG A 61 -18.19 -1.71 -25.87
CA ARG A 61 -19.66 -1.79 -25.70
C ARG A 61 -20.23 -2.84 -26.64
N VAL A 62 -20.49 -4.03 -26.12
CA VAL A 62 -21.43 -4.97 -26.75
C VAL A 62 -22.78 -4.75 -26.07
N ARG A 63 -23.67 -3.99 -26.72
CA ARG A 63 -25.11 -4.12 -26.40
C ARG A 63 -25.52 -5.46 -27.01
N SER A 64 -26.07 -6.38 -26.21
CA SER A 64 -26.75 -7.53 -26.81
C SER A 64 -27.86 -6.99 -27.71
N SER A 65 -27.85 -7.36 -28.98
CA SER A 65 -28.92 -7.03 -29.94
C SER A 65 -30.22 -7.74 -29.58
N ASP A 66 -30.09 -8.87 -28.89
CA ASP A 66 -31.18 -9.73 -28.50
C ASP A 66 -31.34 -9.57 -26.99
N GLY A 67 -32.50 -9.09 -26.54
CA GLY A 67 -32.82 -8.86 -25.12
C GLY A 67 -32.90 -10.13 -24.27
N GLU A 68 -32.13 -11.16 -24.61
CA GLU A 68 -32.06 -12.44 -23.92
C GLU A 68 -30.77 -12.50 -23.09
N ASP A 69 -30.94 -12.79 -21.80
CA ASP A 69 -29.94 -13.13 -20.80
C ASP A 69 -29.02 -12.03 -20.24
N VAL A 70 -29.62 -11.01 -19.61
CA VAL A 70 -28.99 -10.27 -18.49
C VAL A 70 -29.64 -10.75 -17.19
N ASP A 71 -29.28 -11.95 -16.74
CA ASP A 71 -29.51 -12.30 -15.34
C ASP A 71 -28.28 -11.80 -14.56
N ALA A 72 -28.46 -10.71 -13.81
CA ALA A 72 -27.43 -10.12 -12.95
C ALA A 72 -26.83 -11.12 -11.94
N GLN A 73 -27.45 -12.29 -11.74
CA GLN A 73 -26.96 -13.34 -10.86
C GLN A 73 -26.05 -14.39 -11.52
N LYS A 74 -25.91 -14.42 -12.86
CA LYS A 74 -25.00 -15.40 -13.52
C LYS A 74 -23.56 -15.17 -13.08
N GLU A 75 -22.81 -16.23 -12.85
CA GLU A 75 -21.39 -16.14 -12.46
C GLU A 75 -20.57 -15.40 -13.54
N GLU A 76 -19.62 -14.56 -13.13
CA GLU A 76 -18.66 -13.90 -14.04
C GLU A 76 -17.73 -14.92 -14.72
N VAL A 77 -17.63 -16.13 -14.15
CA VAL A 77 -16.86 -17.24 -14.73
C VAL A 77 -17.84 -18.33 -15.12
N SER A 78 -17.83 -18.73 -16.38
CA SER A 78 -18.68 -19.81 -16.88
C SER A 78 -17.94 -20.58 -17.98
N ASN A 79 -18.07 -21.91 -18.01
CA ASN A 79 -17.40 -22.77 -18.98
C ASN A 79 -15.88 -22.51 -19.12
N GLY A 80 -15.21 -22.18 -18.01
CA GLY A 80 -13.76 -21.90 -17.99
C GLY A 80 -13.35 -20.53 -18.57
N ARG A 81 -14.31 -19.68 -18.95
CA ARG A 81 -14.07 -18.33 -19.50
C ARG A 81 -14.56 -17.26 -18.53
N ILE A 82 -13.97 -16.08 -18.59
CA ILE A 82 -14.40 -14.92 -17.81
C ILE A 82 -15.30 -14.06 -18.70
N TYR A 83 -16.43 -13.61 -18.17
CA TYR A 83 -17.40 -12.74 -18.81
C TYR A 83 -17.47 -11.43 -18.01
N PRO A 84 -16.58 -10.46 -18.30
CA PRO A 84 -16.53 -9.21 -17.56
C PRO A 84 -17.85 -8.45 -17.68
N ARG A 85 -18.30 -7.85 -16.58
CA ARG A 85 -19.51 -7.04 -16.51
C ARG A 85 -19.27 -5.81 -15.65
N SER A 86 -19.98 -4.74 -15.97
CA SER A 86 -19.96 -3.53 -15.17
C SER A 86 -20.88 -3.71 -13.95
N PRO A 87 -20.37 -3.58 -12.71
CA PRO A 87 -21.20 -3.76 -11.52
C PRO A 87 -22.25 -2.68 -11.32
N ALA A 88 -22.10 -1.52 -11.98
CA ALA A 88 -23.00 -0.38 -11.85
C ALA A 88 -24.32 -0.53 -12.64
N ASP A 89 -24.29 -1.24 -13.77
CA ASP A 89 -25.41 -1.34 -14.70
C ASP A 89 -25.68 -2.77 -15.21
N GLY A 90 -24.83 -3.73 -14.85
CA GLY A 90 -24.94 -5.14 -15.27
C GLY A 90 -24.49 -5.42 -16.71
N HIS A 91 -24.07 -4.41 -17.48
CA HIS A 91 -23.72 -4.59 -18.88
C HIS A 91 -22.41 -5.36 -19.08
N ARG A 92 -22.35 -6.19 -20.13
CA ARG A 92 -21.13 -6.91 -20.53
C ARG A 92 -20.05 -5.94 -21.01
N LEU A 93 -18.81 -6.19 -20.59
CA LEU A 93 -17.63 -5.41 -20.96
C LEU A 93 -16.80 -6.21 -21.98
N GLY A 94 -17.15 -6.06 -23.25
CA GLY A 94 -16.47 -6.73 -24.38
C GLY A 94 -16.72 -8.25 -24.47
N ASP A 95 -15.86 -8.91 -25.23
CA ASP A 95 -15.91 -10.36 -25.45
C ASP A 95 -15.40 -11.14 -24.21
N PRO A 96 -15.77 -12.43 -24.09
CA PRO A 96 -15.27 -13.26 -23.01
C PRO A 96 -13.75 -13.42 -23.07
N ILE A 97 -13.10 -13.39 -21.91
CA ILE A 97 -11.64 -13.52 -21.77
C ILE A 97 -11.31 -14.99 -21.49
N ASP A 98 -10.37 -15.52 -22.27
CA ASP A 98 -9.78 -16.85 -22.06
C ASP A 98 -8.66 -16.76 -21.02
N PRO A 99 -8.80 -17.39 -19.84
CA PRO A 99 -7.78 -17.36 -18.80
C PRO A 99 -6.54 -18.15 -19.21
N ALA A 100 -5.38 -17.69 -18.76
CA ALA A 100 -4.10 -18.34 -18.99
C ALA A 100 -4.01 -19.69 -18.26
N ASP A 101 -3.54 -20.71 -18.98
CA ASP A 101 -3.16 -22.01 -18.42
C ASP A 101 -1.71 -22.01 -17.89
N ALA A 102 -1.27 -23.14 -17.33
CA ALA A 102 0.08 -23.29 -16.79
C ALA A 102 1.19 -23.04 -17.83
N SER A 103 0.97 -23.46 -19.09
CA SER A 103 1.96 -23.30 -20.16
C SER A 103 2.13 -21.84 -20.56
N GLN A 104 1.04 -21.07 -20.57
CA GLN A 104 1.04 -19.64 -20.84
C GLN A 104 1.68 -18.85 -19.69
N ILE A 105 1.50 -19.30 -18.44
CA ILE A 105 2.20 -18.75 -17.27
C ILE A 105 3.72 -18.96 -17.42
N ASP A 106 4.17 -20.17 -17.77
CA ASP A 106 5.59 -20.47 -17.96
C ASP A 106 6.22 -19.64 -19.08
N ALA A 107 5.48 -19.47 -20.19
CA ALA A 107 5.90 -18.64 -21.31
C ALA A 107 6.03 -17.16 -20.90
N ALA A 108 5.05 -16.62 -20.17
CA ALA A 108 5.07 -15.25 -19.67
C ALA A 108 6.25 -15.01 -18.72
N ILE A 109 6.47 -15.90 -17.74
CA ILE A 109 7.58 -15.79 -16.79
C ILE A 109 8.93 -15.91 -17.52
N SER A 110 9.05 -16.79 -18.50
CA SER A 110 10.28 -16.94 -19.30
C SER A 110 10.56 -15.71 -20.16
N ALA A 111 9.53 -15.06 -20.71
CA ALA A 111 9.67 -13.80 -21.42
C ALA A 111 10.12 -12.67 -20.48
N ALA A 112 9.53 -12.58 -19.29
CA ALA A 112 9.91 -11.61 -18.26
C ALA A 112 11.36 -11.80 -17.79
N GLU A 113 11.79 -13.05 -17.55
CA GLU A 113 13.16 -13.39 -17.16
C GLU A 113 14.16 -12.97 -18.25
N LYS A 114 13.86 -13.27 -19.52
CA LYS A 114 14.72 -12.89 -20.65
C LYS A 114 14.88 -11.37 -20.74
N ALA A 115 13.77 -10.64 -20.63
CA ALA A 115 13.77 -9.17 -20.64
C ALA A 115 14.51 -8.58 -19.43
N GLN A 116 14.43 -9.23 -18.27
CA GLN A 116 15.00 -8.73 -17.03
C GLN A 116 16.54 -8.67 -17.04
N LYS A 117 17.21 -9.56 -17.77
CA LYS A 117 18.68 -9.64 -17.79
C LYS A 117 19.32 -8.30 -18.14
N SER A 118 18.95 -7.69 -19.27
CA SER A 118 19.45 -6.37 -19.67
C SER A 118 18.86 -5.24 -18.82
N TRP A 119 17.64 -5.41 -18.31
CA TRP A 119 17.01 -4.42 -17.44
C TRP A 119 17.73 -4.25 -16.10
N SER A 120 18.25 -5.35 -15.54
CA SER A 120 18.98 -5.35 -14.27
C SER A 120 20.22 -4.45 -14.29
N GLU A 121 20.83 -4.28 -15.47
CA GLU A 121 22.05 -3.49 -15.71
C GLU A 121 21.76 -1.99 -15.93
N THR A 122 20.48 -1.60 -16.02
CA THR A 122 20.11 -0.20 -16.25
C THR A 122 20.40 0.69 -15.05
N SER A 123 20.79 1.93 -15.35
CA SER A 123 20.97 2.98 -14.36
C SER A 123 19.65 3.48 -13.78
N PHE A 124 19.69 4.08 -12.59
CA PHE A 124 18.52 4.76 -12.00
C PHE A 124 17.97 5.87 -12.91
N SER A 125 18.81 6.52 -13.73
CA SER A 125 18.36 7.52 -14.70
C SER A 125 17.42 6.93 -15.75
N GLN A 126 17.80 5.77 -16.33
CA GLN A 126 16.96 5.04 -17.29
C GLN A 126 15.66 4.58 -16.64
N ARG A 127 15.72 4.05 -15.41
CA ARG A 127 14.52 3.62 -14.66
C ARG A 127 13.57 4.78 -14.37
N ARG A 128 14.09 5.95 -13.98
CA ARG A 128 13.28 7.18 -13.81
C ARG A 128 12.62 7.63 -15.09
N ARG A 129 13.26 7.46 -16.25
CA ARG A 129 12.70 7.89 -17.55
C ARG A 129 11.36 7.23 -17.80
N ILE A 130 11.26 5.91 -17.60
CA ILE A 130 10.01 5.16 -17.74
C ILE A 130 8.95 5.66 -16.77
N LEU A 131 9.30 5.83 -15.49
CA LEU A 131 8.34 6.33 -14.49
C LEU A 131 7.86 7.75 -14.79
N ARG A 132 8.72 8.61 -15.34
CA ARG A 132 8.33 9.96 -15.78
C ARG A 132 7.39 9.91 -16.99
N THR A 133 7.63 9.02 -17.94
CA THR A 133 6.71 8.79 -19.06
C THR A 133 5.35 8.31 -18.58
N LEU A 134 5.31 7.37 -17.63
CA LEU A 134 4.06 6.92 -17.00
C LEU A 134 3.36 8.05 -16.25
N LEU A 135 4.10 8.82 -15.45
CA LEU A 135 3.56 9.96 -14.71
C LEU A 135 2.92 10.98 -15.66
N ARG A 136 3.61 11.36 -16.74
CA ARG A 136 3.08 12.26 -17.76
C ARG A 136 1.79 11.72 -18.37
N TYR A 137 1.80 10.47 -18.81
CA TYR A 137 0.61 9.84 -19.42
C TYR A 137 -0.58 9.85 -18.47
N ILE A 138 -0.38 9.47 -17.21
CA ILE A 138 -1.45 9.41 -16.21
C ILE A 138 -2.03 10.79 -15.94
N ILE A 139 -1.20 11.83 -15.86
CA ILE A 139 -1.66 13.20 -15.66
C ILE A 139 -2.49 13.69 -16.86
N ASP A 140 -2.07 13.35 -18.08
CA ASP A 140 -2.72 13.83 -19.30
C ASP A 140 -3.99 13.02 -19.67
N HIS A 141 -4.13 11.78 -19.19
CA HIS A 141 -5.21 10.84 -19.54
C HIS A 141 -6.02 10.33 -18.33
N GLN A 142 -6.23 11.19 -17.32
CA GLN A 142 -6.94 10.81 -16.10
C GLN A 142 -8.37 10.36 -16.39
N GLU A 143 -9.07 11.04 -17.30
CA GLU A 143 -10.48 10.75 -17.59
C GLU A 143 -10.66 9.34 -18.17
N GLU A 144 -9.78 8.91 -19.07
CA GLU A 144 -9.90 7.60 -19.71
C GLU A 144 -9.51 6.46 -18.77
N ILE A 145 -8.46 6.67 -17.96
CA ILE A 145 -8.09 5.73 -16.90
C ILE A 145 -9.23 5.58 -15.89
N VAL A 146 -9.77 6.71 -15.40
CA VAL A 146 -10.91 6.71 -14.47
C VAL A 146 -12.13 6.05 -15.10
N THR A 147 -12.43 6.32 -16.37
CA THR A 147 -13.57 5.69 -17.07
C THR A 147 -13.43 4.17 -17.13
N ALA A 148 -12.23 3.65 -17.42
CA ALA A 148 -11.97 2.22 -17.38
C ALA A 148 -12.20 1.64 -15.97
N CYS A 149 -11.71 2.32 -14.93
CA CYS A 149 -11.89 1.90 -13.54
C CYS A 149 -13.35 1.91 -13.09
N CYS A 150 -14.12 2.95 -13.46
CA CYS A 150 -15.54 3.07 -13.13
C CYS A 150 -16.37 1.98 -13.79
N ARG A 151 -16.07 1.63 -15.06
CA ARG A 151 -16.76 0.53 -15.75
C ARG A 151 -16.48 -0.81 -15.10
N ASP A 152 -15.22 -1.12 -14.85
CA ASP A 152 -14.83 -2.46 -14.40
C ASP A 152 -15.24 -2.73 -12.95
N SER A 153 -15.26 -1.70 -12.10
CA SER A 153 -15.51 -1.89 -10.66
C SER A 153 -16.80 -1.23 -10.15
N GLY A 154 -17.53 -0.48 -10.98
CA GLY A 154 -18.74 0.25 -10.58
C GLY A 154 -18.53 1.48 -9.69
N LYS A 155 -17.29 1.93 -9.46
CA LYS A 155 -16.98 3.08 -8.58
C LYS A 155 -17.29 4.43 -9.23
N THR A 156 -17.33 5.49 -8.42
CA THR A 156 -17.49 6.87 -8.93
C THR A 156 -16.17 7.43 -9.48
N LYS A 157 -16.24 8.47 -10.32
CA LYS A 157 -15.05 9.19 -10.83
C LYS A 157 -14.21 9.79 -9.69
N ILE A 158 -14.88 10.31 -8.66
CA ILE A 158 -14.22 10.90 -7.49
C ILE A 158 -13.47 9.82 -6.71
N ASP A 159 -14.10 8.66 -6.49
CA ASP A 159 -13.46 7.55 -5.78
C ASP A 159 -12.28 6.96 -6.58
N ALA A 160 -12.39 6.90 -7.91
CA ALA A 160 -11.29 6.51 -8.78
C ALA A 160 -10.14 7.52 -8.74
N CYS A 161 -10.44 8.82 -8.65
CA CYS A 161 -9.43 9.85 -8.52
C CYS A 161 -8.64 9.69 -7.21
N PHE A 162 -9.33 9.59 -6.06
CA PHE A 162 -8.68 9.45 -4.76
C PHE A 162 -7.98 8.10 -4.57
N GLY A 163 -8.65 7.01 -4.93
CA GLY A 163 -8.19 5.65 -4.69
C GLY A 163 -7.24 5.11 -5.76
N GLU A 164 -7.18 5.73 -6.95
CA GLU A 164 -6.36 5.22 -8.06
C GLU A 164 -5.39 6.24 -8.62
N ILE A 165 -5.86 7.41 -9.03
CA ILE A 165 -5.00 8.40 -9.70
C ILE A 165 -4.04 9.05 -8.70
N LEU A 166 -4.57 9.62 -7.61
CA LEU A 166 -3.80 10.36 -6.61
C LEU A 166 -2.66 9.52 -6.03
N VAL A 167 -3.00 8.31 -5.57
CA VAL A 167 -2.05 7.38 -4.93
C VAL A 167 -1.01 6.83 -5.92
N THR A 168 -1.38 6.66 -7.20
CA THR A 168 -0.42 6.24 -8.24
C THR A 168 0.54 7.36 -8.60
N VAL A 169 0.03 8.58 -8.74
CA VAL A 169 0.86 9.77 -9.03
C VAL A 169 1.83 10.02 -7.89
N GLU A 170 1.39 9.96 -6.64
CA GLU A 170 2.28 10.06 -5.47
C GLU A 170 3.36 8.98 -5.50
N LYS A 171 2.99 7.70 -5.69
CA LYS A 171 3.96 6.58 -5.76
C LYS A 171 5.01 6.83 -6.85
N LEU A 172 4.59 7.28 -8.04
CA LEU A 172 5.49 7.60 -9.14
C LEU A 172 6.43 8.75 -8.76
N GLN A 173 5.87 9.87 -8.31
CA GLN A 173 6.65 11.07 -7.96
C GLN A 173 7.66 10.78 -6.86
N TRP A 174 7.22 10.11 -5.79
CA TRP A 174 8.10 9.74 -4.70
C TRP A 174 9.20 8.79 -5.15
N THR A 175 8.88 7.77 -5.97
CA THR A 175 9.88 6.81 -6.46
C THR A 175 10.90 7.49 -7.38
N ILE A 176 10.45 8.40 -8.26
CA ILE A 176 11.34 9.19 -9.13
C ILE A 176 12.32 10.03 -8.30
N LYS A 177 11.82 10.68 -7.24
CA LYS A 177 12.58 11.64 -6.43
C LYS A 177 13.48 10.95 -5.39
N HIS A 178 12.99 9.91 -4.73
CA HIS A 178 13.62 9.32 -3.55
C HIS A 178 14.09 7.87 -3.76
N GLY A 179 13.65 7.18 -4.81
CA GLY A 179 13.92 5.75 -4.96
C GLY A 179 15.42 5.40 -5.04
N GLU A 180 16.23 6.21 -5.74
CA GLU A 180 17.69 5.98 -5.77
C GLU A 180 18.32 6.15 -4.39
N LYS A 181 17.86 7.13 -3.60
CA LYS A 181 18.30 7.29 -2.20
C LYS A 181 17.92 6.07 -1.37
N ALA A 182 16.70 5.55 -1.56
CA ALA A 182 16.20 4.38 -0.85
C ALA A 182 17.02 3.11 -1.13
N LEU A 183 17.49 2.95 -2.38
CA LEU A 183 18.24 1.79 -2.88
C LEU A 183 19.76 2.02 -2.97
N ARG A 184 20.26 3.16 -2.46
CA ARG A 184 21.69 3.44 -2.41
C ARG A 184 22.39 2.51 -1.42
N ARG A 185 23.63 2.11 -1.74
CA ARG A 185 24.52 1.38 -0.83
C ARG A 185 24.58 2.09 0.53
N SER A 186 24.19 1.39 1.59
CA SER A 186 24.11 1.93 2.95
C SER A 186 25.33 1.51 3.75
N LYS A 187 26.14 2.48 4.23
CA LYS A 187 27.27 2.19 5.13
C LYS A 187 26.74 1.83 6.52
N ARG A 188 27.33 0.81 7.15
CA ARG A 188 26.99 0.37 8.51
C ARG A 188 28.18 0.57 9.45
N PRO A 189 27.95 0.88 10.74
CA PRO A 189 29.03 1.03 11.71
C PRO A 189 29.82 -0.29 11.87
N THR A 190 31.05 -0.16 12.36
CA THR A 190 31.88 -1.27 12.82
C THR A 190 32.18 -1.10 14.31
N ASN A 191 32.79 -2.12 14.93
CA ASN A 191 33.25 -2.08 16.31
C ASN A 191 34.78 -1.97 16.37
N LEU A 192 35.35 -1.71 17.56
CA LEU A 192 36.79 -1.52 17.75
C LEU A 192 37.61 -2.73 17.27
N LEU A 193 37.16 -3.95 17.61
CA LEU A 193 37.79 -5.21 17.21
C LEU A 193 37.87 -5.36 15.68
N MET A 194 36.83 -4.91 14.99
CA MET A 194 36.69 -4.95 13.53
C MET A 194 36.88 -3.56 12.91
N SER A 195 37.63 -2.67 13.56
CA SER A 195 37.82 -1.27 13.11
C SER A 195 38.44 -1.20 11.70
N TYR A 196 39.27 -2.18 11.36
CA TYR A 196 39.90 -2.35 10.05
C TYR A 196 38.95 -2.84 8.94
N LYS A 197 37.66 -3.06 9.24
CA LYS A 197 36.61 -3.41 8.27
C LYS A 197 35.73 -2.23 7.90
N SER A 198 35.16 -2.31 6.71
CA SER A 198 34.11 -1.43 6.19
C SER A 198 32.87 -2.27 5.89
N ASN A 199 31.77 -1.97 6.58
CA ASN A 199 30.51 -2.69 6.46
C ASN A 199 29.53 -1.88 5.61
N SER A 200 28.82 -2.55 4.71
CA SER A 200 27.78 -1.93 3.90
C SER A 200 26.68 -2.91 3.53
N VAL A 201 25.53 -2.37 3.12
CA VAL A 201 24.40 -3.10 2.58
C VAL A 201 24.16 -2.63 1.14
N VAL A 202 24.00 -3.57 0.22
CA VAL A 202 23.66 -3.35 -1.19
C VAL A 202 22.27 -3.96 -1.44
N TYR A 203 21.49 -3.34 -2.32
CA TYR A 203 20.15 -3.79 -2.70
C TYR A 203 20.20 -4.27 -4.16
N GLU A 204 20.04 -5.57 -4.37
CA GLU A 204 20.09 -6.18 -5.70
C GLU A 204 18.69 -6.62 -6.14
N PRO A 205 18.32 -6.51 -7.43
CA PRO A 205 17.07 -7.06 -7.92
C PRO A 205 16.99 -8.57 -7.69
N LEU A 206 15.78 -9.07 -7.49
CA LEU A 206 15.45 -10.49 -7.30
C LEU A 206 15.22 -11.25 -8.62
N GLY A 207 15.17 -10.56 -9.75
CA GLY A 207 14.88 -11.16 -11.06
C GLY A 207 13.43 -10.90 -11.46
N VAL A 208 12.63 -11.97 -11.57
CA VAL A 208 11.19 -11.85 -11.81
C VAL A 208 10.46 -11.89 -10.47
N VAL A 209 9.62 -10.89 -10.21
CA VAL A 209 8.71 -10.89 -9.04
C VAL A 209 7.27 -11.06 -9.53
N ALA A 210 6.37 -11.48 -8.64
CA ALA A 210 4.95 -11.59 -8.96
C ALA A 210 4.11 -10.67 -8.07
N ALA A 211 2.99 -10.19 -8.59
CA ALA A 211 1.96 -9.53 -7.80
C ALA A 211 0.60 -10.16 -8.08
N CYS A 212 -0.09 -10.62 -7.03
CA CYS A 212 -1.48 -11.06 -7.10
C CYS A 212 -2.34 -9.96 -6.50
N VAL A 213 -3.23 -9.34 -7.27
CA VAL A 213 -3.81 -8.03 -6.92
C VAL A 213 -5.35 -8.04 -6.92
N SER A 214 -5.95 -7.35 -5.96
CA SER A 214 -7.40 -7.27 -5.75
C SER A 214 -8.09 -6.28 -6.71
N TRP A 215 -9.42 -6.35 -6.74
CA TRP A 215 -10.31 -5.67 -7.70
C TRP A 215 -10.77 -4.26 -7.30
N ASN A 216 -10.60 -3.84 -6.05
CA ASN A 216 -11.24 -2.62 -5.56
C ASN A 216 -10.67 -1.32 -6.18
N TYR A 217 -9.36 -1.29 -6.42
CA TYR A 217 -8.66 -0.19 -7.10
C TYR A 217 -7.82 -0.76 -8.26
N PRO A 218 -8.44 -1.23 -9.35
CA PRO A 218 -7.80 -2.09 -10.35
C PRO A 218 -6.60 -1.45 -11.05
N PHE A 219 -6.63 -0.15 -11.36
CA PHE A 219 -5.49 0.55 -11.95
C PHE A 219 -4.33 0.65 -10.95
N HIS A 220 -4.60 1.18 -9.76
CA HIS A 220 -3.54 1.38 -8.78
C HIS A 220 -2.94 0.07 -8.27
N ASN A 221 -3.79 -0.91 -7.95
CA ASN A 221 -3.36 -2.22 -7.50
C ASN A 221 -2.51 -2.93 -8.58
N PHE A 222 -2.82 -2.71 -9.86
CA PHE A 222 -2.03 -3.26 -10.97
C PHE A 222 -0.68 -2.55 -11.14
N ILE A 223 -0.66 -1.22 -11.19
CA ILE A 223 0.55 -0.45 -11.54
C ILE A 223 1.48 -0.19 -10.36
N SER A 224 0.97 -0.14 -9.11
CA SER A 224 1.79 0.16 -7.93
C SER A 224 2.93 -0.84 -7.70
N PRO A 225 2.69 -2.17 -7.78
CA PRO A 225 3.76 -3.16 -7.76
C PRO A 225 4.72 -3.05 -8.94
N VAL A 226 4.21 -2.69 -10.13
CA VAL A 226 5.02 -2.51 -11.35
C VAL A 226 6.02 -1.37 -11.16
N ILE A 227 5.59 -0.24 -10.59
CA ILE A 227 6.46 0.90 -10.29
C ILE A 227 7.63 0.46 -9.42
N SER A 228 7.35 -0.24 -8.32
CA SER A 228 8.37 -0.72 -7.40
C SER A 228 9.30 -1.77 -8.05
N ALA A 229 8.75 -2.72 -8.81
CA ALA A 229 9.52 -3.77 -9.47
C ALA A 229 10.46 -3.20 -10.54
N LEU A 230 9.95 -2.38 -11.45
CA LEU A 230 10.77 -1.77 -12.49
C LEU A 230 11.88 -0.90 -11.88
N PHE A 231 11.56 -0.08 -10.88
CA PHE A 231 12.56 0.79 -10.27
C PHE A 231 13.65 0.03 -9.51
N SER A 232 13.31 -1.07 -8.84
CA SER A 232 14.27 -1.95 -8.17
C SER A 232 15.09 -2.82 -9.15
N GLY A 233 14.74 -2.85 -10.44
CA GLY A 233 15.47 -3.58 -11.48
C GLY A 233 14.94 -4.99 -11.76
N ASN A 234 13.70 -5.26 -11.33
CA ASN A 234 13.00 -6.51 -11.54
C ASN A 234 12.11 -6.44 -12.78
N ALA A 235 11.83 -7.60 -13.37
CA ALA A 235 10.63 -7.80 -14.19
C ALA A 235 9.49 -8.29 -13.29
N ILE A 236 8.25 -8.17 -13.75
CA ILE A 236 7.08 -8.49 -12.94
C ILE A 236 5.98 -9.21 -13.73
N ALA A 237 5.41 -10.23 -13.10
CA ALA A 237 4.18 -10.88 -13.53
C ALA A 237 3.02 -10.47 -12.60
N VAL A 238 2.00 -9.79 -13.13
CA VAL A 238 0.84 -9.33 -12.38
C VAL A 238 -0.35 -10.23 -12.70
N LYS A 239 -0.92 -10.87 -11.68
CA LYS A 239 -2.18 -11.62 -11.75
C LYS A 239 -3.31 -10.77 -11.16
N PRO A 240 -4.18 -10.16 -11.97
CA PRO A 240 -5.33 -9.43 -11.48
C PRO A 240 -6.45 -10.36 -10.99
N SER A 241 -7.39 -9.79 -10.25
CA SER A 241 -8.69 -10.40 -9.97
C SER A 241 -9.48 -10.60 -11.25
N GLU A 242 -10.14 -11.74 -11.40
CA GLU A 242 -11.06 -12.03 -12.50
C GLU A 242 -12.21 -11.01 -12.58
N GLN A 243 -12.58 -10.40 -11.46
CA GLN A 243 -13.68 -9.44 -11.38
C GLN A 243 -13.40 -8.09 -12.05
N THR A 244 -12.11 -7.74 -12.20
CA THR A 244 -11.69 -6.48 -12.83
C THR A 244 -10.52 -6.71 -13.77
N CYS A 245 -10.49 -7.87 -14.43
CA CYS A 245 -9.42 -8.21 -15.35
C CYS A 245 -9.58 -7.52 -16.71
N TRP A 246 -10.78 -7.06 -17.06
CA TRP A 246 -11.05 -6.40 -18.34
C TRP A 246 -10.20 -5.14 -18.52
N SER A 247 -10.15 -4.27 -17.52
CA SER A 247 -9.37 -3.02 -17.56
C SER A 247 -7.86 -3.24 -17.56
N THR A 248 -7.38 -4.39 -17.10
CA THR A 248 -5.93 -4.65 -16.93
C THR A 248 -5.18 -4.75 -18.25
N SER A 249 -5.83 -5.17 -19.33
CA SER A 249 -5.24 -5.18 -20.68
C SER A 249 -4.95 -3.76 -21.17
N TYR A 250 -5.83 -2.80 -20.86
CA TYR A 250 -5.58 -1.39 -21.14
C TYR A 250 -4.43 -0.85 -20.28
N PHE A 251 -4.41 -1.14 -18.98
CA PHE A 251 -3.32 -0.72 -18.09
C PHE A 251 -1.97 -1.27 -18.52
N LEU A 252 -1.92 -2.54 -18.91
CA LEU A 252 -0.73 -3.15 -19.50
C LEU A 252 -0.28 -2.41 -20.76
N SER A 253 -1.20 -2.03 -21.65
CA SER A 253 -0.83 -1.32 -22.88
C SER A 253 -0.15 0.02 -22.61
N ILE A 254 -0.58 0.75 -21.57
CA ILE A 254 0.04 2.01 -21.13
C ILE A 254 1.49 1.73 -20.72
N ILE A 255 1.70 0.71 -19.90
CA ILE A 255 3.01 0.36 -19.37
C ILE A 255 3.95 -0.13 -20.46
N GLN A 256 3.50 -1.05 -21.31
CA GLN A 256 4.31 -1.58 -22.39
C GLN A 256 4.68 -0.50 -23.40
N GLU A 257 3.78 0.43 -23.70
CA GLU A 257 4.08 1.53 -24.60
C GLU A 257 5.08 2.52 -24.00
N ALA A 258 5.01 2.79 -22.69
CA ALA A 258 6.04 3.57 -22.00
C ALA A 258 7.42 2.89 -22.04
N LEU A 259 7.46 1.56 -21.88
CA LEU A 259 8.69 0.77 -22.01
C LEU A 259 9.27 0.85 -23.43
N ARG A 260 8.45 0.59 -24.46
CA ARG A 260 8.86 0.68 -25.88
C ARG A 260 9.35 2.08 -26.24
N SER A 261 8.62 3.10 -25.81
CA SER A 261 8.97 4.51 -25.99
C SER A 261 10.34 4.86 -25.41
N CYS A 262 10.74 4.20 -24.32
CA CYS A 262 12.04 4.38 -23.69
C CYS A 262 13.13 3.43 -24.22
N GLY A 263 12.82 2.57 -25.20
CA GLY A 263 13.77 1.61 -25.77
C GLY A 263 13.98 0.34 -24.93
N HIS A 264 13.01 -0.03 -24.10
CA HIS A 264 13.07 -1.20 -23.22
C HIS A 264 12.04 -2.27 -23.63
N ASP A 265 12.34 -3.53 -23.29
CA ASP A 265 11.52 -4.67 -23.67
C ASP A 265 10.15 -4.63 -22.97
N PRO A 266 9.01 -4.62 -23.70
CA PRO A 266 7.68 -4.61 -23.10
C PRO A 266 7.39 -5.88 -22.26
N ASN A 267 8.13 -6.96 -22.46
CA ASN A 267 7.95 -8.20 -21.70
C ASN A 267 8.41 -8.10 -20.24
N LEU A 268 9.03 -7.00 -19.83
CA LEU A 268 9.34 -6.72 -18.41
C LEU A 268 8.09 -6.74 -17.52
N VAL A 269 6.92 -6.52 -18.09
CA VAL A 269 5.63 -6.55 -17.38
C VAL A 269 4.69 -7.51 -18.10
N GLN A 270 4.26 -8.54 -17.38
CA GLN A 270 3.32 -9.54 -17.86
C GLN A 270 2.00 -9.39 -17.12
N ASN A 271 0.89 -9.41 -17.86
CA ASN A 271 -0.45 -9.56 -17.29
C ASN A 271 -0.89 -11.02 -17.41
N ILE A 272 -1.08 -11.69 -16.28
CA ILE A 272 -1.46 -13.10 -16.21
C ILE A 272 -2.86 -13.20 -15.65
N ILE A 273 -3.85 -13.11 -16.54
CA ILE A 273 -5.25 -13.35 -16.19
C ILE A 273 -5.44 -14.85 -16.13
N CYS A 274 -5.44 -15.45 -14.93
CA CYS A 274 -5.72 -16.88 -14.74
C CYS A 274 -6.74 -17.10 -13.62
N LEU A 275 -7.43 -18.23 -13.65
CA LEU A 275 -8.40 -18.58 -12.61
C LEU A 275 -7.73 -19.14 -11.34
N PRO A 276 -8.45 -19.22 -10.21
CA PRO A 276 -7.88 -19.66 -8.92
C PRO A 276 -7.29 -21.08 -8.93
N ASP A 277 -7.81 -21.99 -9.76
CA ASP A 277 -7.36 -23.38 -9.90
C ASP A 277 -5.97 -23.51 -10.54
N VAL A 278 -5.59 -22.57 -11.41
CA VAL A 278 -4.26 -22.51 -12.04
C VAL A 278 -3.29 -21.57 -11.28
N ALA A 279 -3.80 -20.72 -10.39
CA ALA A 279 -3.01 -19.69 -9.69
C ALA A 279 -1.86 -20.24 -8.81
N ASP A 280 -1.98 -21.48 -8.33
CA ASP A 280 -0.92 -22.17 -7.58
C ASP A 280 0.36 -22.34 -8.42
N HIS A 281 0.22 -22.54 -9.74
CA HIS A 281 1.35 -22.66 -10.67
C HIS A 281 2.19 -21.37 -10.70
N LEU A 282 1.54 -20.20 -10.77
CA LEU A 282 2.24 -18.91 -10.70
C LEU A 282 2.90 -18.69 -9.33
N THR A 283 2.18 -18.98 -8.26
CA THR A 283 2.60 -18.66 -6.89
C THR A 283 3.63 -19.63 -6.31
N SER A 284 3.87 -20.77 -6.95
CA SER A 284 4.94 -21.72 -6.62
C SER A 284 6.05 -21.79 -7.68
N HIS A 285 5.98 -20.94 -8.72
CA HIS A 285 6.90 -21.02 -9.84
C HIS A 285 8.35 -20.71 -9.41
N PRO A 286 9.33 -21.60 -9.67
CA PRO A 286 10.68 -21.51 -9.08
C PRO A 286 11.52 -20.32 -9.55
N LYS A 287 11.10 -19.64 -10.63
CA LYS A 287 11.76 -18.42 -11.12
C LYS A 287 11.21 -17.11 -10.52
N ILE A 288 10.19 -17.18 -9.66
CA ILE A 288 9.67 -16.01 -8.97
C ILE A 288 10.48 -15.76 -7.69
N GLY A 289 11.11 -14.59 -7.59
CA GLY A 289 11.96 -14.22 -6.45
C GLY A 289 11.23 -13.58 -5.28
N HIS A 290 9.99 -13.09 -5.49
CA HIS A 290 9.13 -12.53 -4.44
C HIS A 290 7.68 -12.44 -4.93
N ILE A 291 6.72 -12.58 -4.02
CA ILE A 291 5.28 -12.38 -4.30
C ILE A 291 4.74 -11.23 -3.45
N THR A 292 4.15 -10.23 -4.08
CA THR A 292 3.29 -9.26 -3.39
C THR A 292 1.83 -9.70 -3.56
N PHE A 293 1.19 -10.13 -2.48
CA PHE A 293 -0.21 -10.54 -2.47
C PHE A 293 -1.06 -9.45 -1.84
N ILE A 294 -2.07 -8.97 -2.56
CA ILE A 294 -3.07 -8.01 -2.09
C ILE A 294 -4.45 -8.66 -2.22
N GLY A 295 -5.11 -9.00 -1.11
CA GLY A 295 -6.40 -9.69 -1.17
C GLY A 295 -6.95 -10.17 0.19
N SER A 296 -7.81 -11.19 0.15
CA SER A 296 -8.48 -11.69 1.36
C SER A 296 -7.57 -12.63 2.19
N ARG A 297 -7.85 -12.71 3.49
CA ARG A 297 -7.12 -13.60 4.42
C ARG A 297 -7.15 -15.06 3.99
N GLU A 298 -8.30 -15.53 3.53
CA GLU A 298 -8.49 -16.92 3.12
C GLU A 298 -7.60 -17.29 1.92
N VAL A 299 -7.52 -16.39 0.93
CA VAL A 299 -6.68 -16.59 -0.26
C VAL A 299 -5.20 -16.42 0.11
N ALA A 300 -4.86 -15.51 1.02
CA ALA A 300 -3.49 -15.32 1.48
C ALA A 300 -2.86 -16.60 2.04
N HIS A 301 -3.62 -17.40 2.81
CA HIS A 301 -3.14 -18.68 3.32
C HIS A 301 -2.79 -19.64 2.18
N LYS A 302 -3.61 -19.70 1.13
CA LYS A 302 -3.35 -20.52 -0.06
C LYS A 302 -2.10 -20.07 -0.79
N VAL A 303 -1.94 -18.75 -0.98
CA VAL A 303 -0.76 -18.16 -1.63
C VAL A 303 0.51 -18.42 -0.82
N CYS A 304 0.47 -18.27 0.51
CA CYS A 304 1.63 -18.57 1.37
C CYS A 304 1.99 -20.07 1.32
N ALA A 305 1.01 -20.97 1.34
CA ALA A 305 1.24 -22.41 1.24
C ALA A 305 1.82 -22.80 -0.13
N SER A 306 1.35 -22.16 -1.21
CA SER A 306 1.89 -22.34 -2.56
C SER A 306 3.34 -21.83 -2.65
N ALA A 307 3.60 -20.60 -2.19
CA ALA A 307 4.92 -19.97 -2.20
C ALA A 307 5.96 -20.77 -1.40
N ALA A 308 5.55 -21.43 -0.33
CA ALA A 308 6.41 -22.28 0.48
C ALA A 308 7.03 -23.46 -0.31
N LYS A 309 6.37 -23.95 -1.38
CA LYS A 309 6.89 -25.05 -2.22
C LYS A 309 8.24 -24.70 -2.86
N ALA A 310 8.44 -23.43 -3.21
CA ALA A 310 9.67 -22.89 -3.77
C ALA A 310 10.41 -21.92 -2.82
N LEU A 311 9.99 -21.86 -1.54
CA LEU A 311 10.53 -20.94 -0.51
C LEU A 311 10.54 -19.46 -0.95
N ILE A 312 9.51 -19.04 -1.69
CA ILE A 312 9.40 -17.68 -2.21
C ILE A 312 8.99 -16.74 -1.07
N PRO A 313 9.72 -15.64 -0.80
CA PRO A 313 9.31 -14.65 0.17
C PRO A 313 8.03 -13.93 -0.31
N VAL A 314 7.11 -13.69 0.61
CA VAL A 314 5.81 -13.07 0.32
C VAL A 314 5.64 -11.80 1.16
N THR A 315 5.17 -10.72 0.53
CA THR A 315 4.54 -9.59 1.22
C THR A 315 3.04 -9.75 1.11
N VAL A 316 2.34 -9.76 2.24
CA VAL A 316 0.94 -10.13 2.35
C VAL A 316 0.15 -8.93 2.87
N GLU A 317 -0.61 -8.30 1.99
CA GLU A 317 -1.42 -7.11 2.23
C GLU A 317 -2.89 -7.48 2.23
N LEU A 318 -3.50 -7.47 3.41
CA LEU A 318 -4.85 -7.98 3.60
C LEU A 318 -5.80 -6.87 4.02
N GLY A 319 -7.06 -7.27 4.12
CA GLY A 319 -8.12 -6.45 4.66
C GLY A 319 -7.90 -5.90 6.07
N GLY A 320 -8.80 -5.02 6.45
CA GLY A 320 -8.79 -4.28 7.70
C GLY A 320 -10.08 -4.45 8.49
N LYS A 321 -10.10 -3.83 9.66
CA LYS A 321 -11.31 -3.50 10.40
C LYS A 321 -11.07 -2.17 11.08
N ASP A 322 -10.62 -1.22 10.26
CA ASP A 322 -9.83 -0.09 10.71
C ASP A 322 -10.67 0.80 11.64
N PRO A 323 -10.14 1.12 12.84
CA PRO A 323 -10.80 2.00 13.77
C PRO A 323 -10.54 3.46 13.41
N ALA A 324 -11.55 4.30 13.58
CA ALA A 324 -11.42 5.75 13.71
C ALA A 324 -11.82 6.14 15.13
N ILE A 325 -10.83 6.48 15.98
CA ILE A 325 -11.09 7.00 17.33
C ILE A 325 -11.39 8.50 17.23
N ILE A 326 -12.53 8.91 17.73
CA ILE A 326 -12.94 10.32 17.79
C ILE A 326 -12.86 10.80 19.24
N LEU A 327 -11.80 11.56 19.52
CA LEU A 327 -11.59 12.19 20.83
C LEU A 327 -12.57 13.35 21.03
N ASP A 328 -12.85 13.68 22.29
CA ASP A 328 -13.84 14.68 22.67
C ASP A 328 -13.22 15.93 23.35
N ASP A 329 -11.96 16.22 23.02
CA ASP A 329 -11.35 17.49 23.39
C ASP A 329 -12.14 18.67 22.77
N ALA A 330 -12.08 19.83 23.42
CA ALA A 330 -12.91 20.96 23.05
C ALA A 330 -12.71 21.44 21.60
N ARG A 331 -11.51 21.28 21.02
CA ARG A 331 -11.24 21.69 19.64
C ARG A 331 -11.85 20.69 18.67
N THR A 332 -11.76 19.39 18.94
CA THR A 332 -12.38 18.34 18.12
C THR A 332 -13.91 18.45 18.14
N ILE A 333 -14.51 18.73 19.30
CA ILE A 333 -15.96 18.99 19.40
C ILE A 333 -16.36 20.21 18.56
N ARG A 334 -15.59 21.30 18.58
CA ARG A 334 -15.87 22.49 17.76
C ARG A 334 -15.70 22.23 16.26
N GLY A 335 -14.70 21.42 15.88
CA GLY A 335 -14.39 21.04 14.51
C GLY A 335 -15.08 19.77 14.02
N ILE A 336 -16.15 19.32 14.68
CA ILE A 336 -16.80 18.03 14.40
C ILE A 336 -17.29 17.90 12.94
N ALA A 337 -17.63 19.01 12.27
CA ALA A 337 -18.08 19.00 10.88
C ALA A 337 -16.97 18.51 9.91
N ASP A 338 -15.72 18.87 10.18
CA ASP A 338 -14.56 18.42 9.40
C ASP A 338 -14.30 16.94 9.66
N VAL A 339 -14.37 16.52 10.93
CA VAL A 339 -14.28 15.11 11.34
C VAL A 339 -15.34 14.28 10.62
N VAL A 340 -16.60 14.72 10.63
CA VAL A 340 -17.72 14.06 9.94
C VAL A 340 -17.42 13.91 8.45
N SER A 341 -16.90 14.95 7.80
CA SER A 341 -16.62 14.92 6.35
C SER A 341 -15.56 13.88 5.99
N ILE A 342 -14.49 13.79 6.79
CA ILE A 342 -13.42 12.80 6.60
C ILE A 342 -13.93 11.39 6.91
N VAL A 343 -14.64 11.19 8.02
CA VAL A 343 -15.17 9.88 8.40
C VAL A 343 -16.18 9.37 7.38
N MET A 344 -17.05 10.23 6.84
CA MET A 344 -17.98 9.87 5.76
C MET A 344 -17.22 9.36 4.52
N ARG A 345 -16.14 10.04 4.11
CA ARG A 345 -15.30 9.55 3.01
C ARG A 345 -14.64 8.22 3.36
N GLY A 346 -14.12 8.08 4.57
CA GLY A 346 -13.44 6.87 5.02
C GLY A 346 -14.34 5.63 5.07
N VAL A 347 -15.63 5.80 5.37
CA VAL A 347 -16.60 4.69 5.41
C VAL A 347 -17.20 4.38 4.03
N PHE A 348 -17.52 5.40 3.23
CA PHE A 348 -18.34 5.22 2.02
C PHE A 348 -17.59 5.30 0.70
N GLN A 349 -16.31 5.71 0.67
CA GLN A 349 -15.50 5.71 -0.55
C GLN A 349 -15.52 4.33 -1.21
N SER A 350 -15.83 4.28 -2.51
CA SER A 350 -15.93 3.03 -3.27
C SER A 350 -16.91 2.02 -2.66
N ALA A 351 -18.02 2.52 -2.09
CA ALA A 351 -19.00 1.73 -1.35
C ALA A 351 -18.39 0.95 -0.17
N GLY A 352 -17.39 1.54 0.50
CA GLY A 352 -16.68 0.92 1.62
C GLY A 352 -15.73 -0.22 1.23
N GLN A 353 -15.53 -0.45 -0.07
CA GLN A 353 -14.63 -1.50 -0.58
C GLN A 353 -13.18 -1.00 -0.61
N ASN A 354 -12.65 -0.69 0.57
CA ASN A 354 -11.31 -0.14 0.75
C ASN A 354 -10.62 -0.87 1.91
N CYS A 355 -9.43 -1.44 1.69
CA CYS A 355 -8.70 -2.18 2.74
C CYS A 355 -8.38 -1.31 3.96
N ILE A 356 -8.09 -0.03 3.72
CA ILE A 356 -7.83 1.01 4.74
C ILE A 356 -9.07 1.90 4.99
N GLY A 357 -10.25 1.41 4.61
CA GLY A 357 -11.53 2.06 4.88
C GLY A 357 -11.88 1.98 6.36
N ILE A 358 -12.53 3.03 6.87
CA ILE A 358 -13.00 3.06 8.26
C ILE A 358 -14.16 2.08 8.39
N GLU A 359 -14.01 1.06 9.24
CA GLU A 359 -15.07 0.10 9.52
C GLU A 359 -15.63 0.20 10.94
N ARG A 360 -14.93 0.89 11.85
CA ARG A 360 -15.37 1.09 13.24
C ARG A 360 -15.09 2.52 13.68
N VAL A 361 -16.14 3.29 13.91
CA VAL A 361 -16.02 4.65 14.45
C VAL A 361 -16.24 4.59 15.95
N ILE A 362 -15.20 4.86 16.72
CA ILE A 362 -15.18 4.73 18.19
C ILE A 362 -15.17 6.14 18.77
N ALA A 363 -16.30 6.59 19.31
CA ALA A 363 -16.45 7.95 19.83
C ALA A 363 -16.41 7.99 21.36
N LEU A 364 -15.73 9.01 21.90
CA LEU A 364 -15.78 9.33 23.32
C LEU A 364 -17.13 9.95 23.75
N PRO A 365 -17.49 9.92 25.05
CA PRO A 365 -18.85 10.21 25.49
C PRO A 365 -19.37 11.60 25.10
N ARG A 366 -18.54 12.65 25.11
CA ARG A 366 -19.02 14.02 24.86
C ARG A 366 -19.22 14.32 23.36
N ILE A 367 -18.72 13.46 22.47
CA ILE A 367 -18.84 13.64 21.02
C ILE A 367 -19.74 12.61 20.33
N HIS A 368 -19.99 11.45 20.95
CA HIS A 368 -20.81 10.36 20.39
C HIS A 368 -22.15 10.83 19.81
N ASP A 369 -23.00 11.48 20.61
CA ASP A 369 -24.35 11.86 20.18
C ASP A 369 -24.32 13.01 19.14
N LYS A 370 -23.33 13.90 19.25
CA LYS A 370 -23.11 14.98 18.26
C LYS A 370 -22.71 14.41 16.91
N LEU A 371 -21.89 13.36 16.91
CA LEU A 371 -21.46 12.66 15.70
C LEU A 371 -22.66 11.97 15.05
N LEU A 372 -23.44 11.20 15.83
CA LEU A 372 -24.65 10.52 15.36
C LEU A 372 -25.63 11.50 14.70
N ALA A 373 -25.90 12.63 15.36
CA ALA A 373 -26.82 13.66 14.88
C ALA A 373 -26.38 14.29 13.53
N GLN A 374 -25.08 14.30 13.22
CA GLN A 374 -24.56 14.87 11.98
C GLN A 374 -24.38 13.84 10.86
N VAL A 375 -24.00 12.60 11.17
CA VAL A 375 -23.76 11.57 10.14
C VAL A 375 -25.07 11.00 9.60
N LEU A 376 -26.07 10.75 10.45
CA LEU A 376 -27.34 10.13 10.04
C LEU A 376 -28.04 10.86 8.87
N PRO A 377 -28.31 12.19 8.93
CA PRO A 377 -28.94 12.89 7.82
C PRO A 377 -28.08 12.87 6.55
N LYS A 378 -26.74 12.93 6.67
CA LYS A 378 -25.84 12.87 5.52
C LYS A 378 -25.85 11.50 4.84
N ILE A 379 -25.86 10.41 5.63
CA ILE A 379 -25.93 9.04 5.12
C ILE A 379 -27.24 8.81 4.35
N LYS A 380 -28.37 9.31 4.87
CA LYS A 380 -29.68 9.22 4.20
C LYS A 380 -29.77 9.98 2.87
N LEU A 381 -28.88 10.95 2.63
CA LEU A 381 -28.87 11.78 1.43
C LEU A 381 -27.91 11.26 0.35
N LEU A 382 -27.13 10.22 0.60
CA LEU A 382 -26.21 9.66 -0.38
C LEU A 382 -26.97 9.11 -1.59
N ARG A 383 -26.70 9.66 -2.77
CA ARG A 383 -27.24 9.20 -4.05
C ARG A 383 -26.37 8.09 -4.61
N LEU A 384 -26.98 6.95 -4.92
CA LEU A 384 -26.30 5.82 -5.55
C LEU A 384 -26.54 5.88 -7.06
N GLY A 385 -25.64 5.32 -7.87
CA GLY A 385 -25.88 5.20 -9.31
C GLY A 385 -24.62 4.92 -10.14
N SER A 386 -24.82 4.76 -11.46
CA SER A 386 -23.73 4.66 -12.43
C SER A 386 -23.22 6.04 -12.79
N VAL A 387 -22.00 6.38 -12.35
CA VAL A 387 -21.40 7.71 -12.60
C VAL A 387 -21.19 8.01 -14.09
N LEU A 388 -21.14 6.98 -14.95
CA LEU A 388 -20.92 7.14 -16.38
C LEU A 388 -22.22 7.31 -17.17
N ASP A 389 -23.34 6.86 -16.61
CA ASP A 389 -24.66 6.95 -17.25
C ASP A 389 -25.55 8.01 -16.59
N SER A 390 -25.17 8.51 -15.42
CA SER A 390 -25.86 9.61 -14.74
C SER A 390 -25.61 10.96 -15.43
N PRO A 391 -26.58 11.89 -15.38
CA PRO A 391 -26.39 13.27 -15.85
C PRO A 391 -25.20 13.95 -15.18
N ALA A 392 -24.43 14.71 -15.95
CA ALA A 392 -23.20 15.37 -15.46
C ALA A 392 -23.45 16.39 -14.35
N ASP A 393 -24.65 16.97 -14.28
CA ASP A 393 -25.11 17.92 -13.27
C ASP A 393 -25.68 17.27 -12.00
N SER A 394 -25.92 15.95 -12.03
CA SER A 394 -26.38 15.19 -10.87
C SER A 394 -25.62 13.85 -10.73
N PRO A 395 -24.29 13.88 -10.53
CA PRO A 395 -23.51 12.66 -10.36
C PRO A 395 -23.87 11.95 -9.05
N PRO A 396 -23.83 10.61 -9.00
CA PRO A 396 -24.02 9.85 -7.77
C PRO A 396 -22.89 10.11 -6.78
N ASP A 397 -23.20 10.06 -5.50
CA ASP A 397 -22.25 10.21 -4.40
C ASP A 397 -21.50 8.90 -4.12
N MET A 398 -22.13 7.76 -4.41
CA MET A 398 -21.58 6.41 -4.20
C MET A 398 -21.88 5.47 -5.37
N GLY A 399 -20.89 4.67 -5.77
CA GLY A 399 -21.02 3.68 -6.84
C GLY A 399 -21.60 2.34 -6.37
N ALA A 400 -21.54 1.34 -7.24
CA ALA A 400 -21.92 -0.03 -6.92
C ALA A 400 -20.84 -0.76 -6.11
N MET A 401 -21.25 -1.85 -5.45
CA MET A 401 -20.32 -2.87 -4.99
C MET A 401 -19.84 -3.70 -6.17
N ILE A 402 -18.77 -4.49 -6.04
CA ILE A 402 -18.25 -5.30 -7.16
C ILE A 402 -19.20 -6.44 -7.55
N SER A 403 -19.97 -6.97 -6.58
CA SER A 403 -20.91 -8.06 -6.79
C SER A 403 -21.90 -8.15 -5.63
N SER A 404 -23.07 -8.75 -5.86
CA SER A 404 -24.09 -9.02 -4.84
C SER A 404 -23.78 -10.23 -3.94
N ARG A 405 -22.69 -10.96 -4.21
CA ARG A 405 -22.32 -12.21 -3.49
C ARG A 405 -22.21 -12.04 -1.98
N SER A 406 -21.81 -10.86 -1.51
CA SER A 406 -21.67 -10.56 -0.08
C SER A 406 -22.96 -10.09 0.59
N PHE A 407 -24.02 -9.73 -0.15
CA PHE A 407 -25.22 -9.10 0.41
C PHE A 407 -25.92 -9.97 1.46
N PRO A 408 -26.18 -11.27 1.23
CA PRO A 408 -26.81 -12.10 2.25
C PRO A 408 -25.98 -12.20 3.54
N ARG A 409 -24.64 -12.16 3.43
CA ARG A 409 -23.75 -12.17 4.60
C ARG A 409 -23.85 -10.85 5.36
N LEU A 410 -23.87 -9.73 4.65
CA LEU A 410 -24.01 -8.39 5.25
C LEU A 410 -25.34 -8.25 6.00
N GLU A 411 -26.45 -8.63 5.36
CA GLU A 411 -27.79 -8.58 5.97
C GLU A 411 -27.87 -9.43 7.23
N ARG A 412 -27.29 -10.65 7.21
CA ARG A 412 -27.21 -11.50 8.41
C ARG A 412 -26.38 -10.87 9.53
N LEU A 413 -25.23 -10.27 9.22
CA LEU A 413 -24.39 -9.60 10.23
C LEU A 413 -25.12 -8.41 10.86
N ILE A 414 -25.84 -7.62 10.05
CA ILE A 414 -26.62 -6.47 10.52
C ILE A 414 -27.81 -6.92 11.37
N ALA A 415 -28.57 -7.91 10.91
CA ALA A 415 -29.68 -8.49 11.68
C ALA A 415 -29.20 -9.09 13.02
N SER A 416 -28.07 -9.80 13.02
CA SER A 416 -27.45 -10.34 14.23
C SER A 416 -27.05 -9.24 15.21
N ALA A 417 -26.44 -8.15 14.73
CA ALA A 417 -26.08 -7.01 15.56
C ALA A 417 -27.32 -6.35 16.20
N VAL A 418 -28.40 -6.18 15.43
CA VAL A 418 -29.67 -5.64 15.95
C VAL A 418 -30.27 -6.56 17.01
N ALA A 419 -30.25 -7.88 16.78
CA ALA A 419 -30.69 -8.87 17.77
C ALA A 419 -29.86 -8.85 19.07
N GLN A 420 -28.60 -8.42 18.98
CA GLN A 420 -27.67 -8.23 20.12
C GLN A 420 -27.77 -6.84 20.76
N GLY A 421 -28.72 -5.99 20.33
CA GLY A 421 -28.99 -4.68 20.93
C GLY A 421 -28.37 -3.49 20.20
N ALA A 422 -27.73 -3.70 19.04
CA ALA A 422 -27.36 -2.59 18.17
C ALA A 422 -28.60 -1.93 17.55
N LEU A 423 -28.46 -0.67 17.13
CA LEU A 423 -29.55 0.12 16.55
C LEU A 423 -29.27 0.41 15.08
N LEU A 424 -30.10 -0.12 14.18
CA LEU A 424 -30.10 0.19 12.75
C LEU A 424 -30.89 1.49 12.51
N HIS A 425 -30.20 2.55 12.09
CA HIS A 425 -30.82 3.87 11.86
C HIS A 425 -31.32 4.07 10.42
N CYS A 426 -30.64 3.47 9.44
CA CYS A 426 -31.00 3.48 8.03
C CYS A 426 -30.21 2.40 7.26
N GLY A 427 -30.70 2.05 6.06
CA GLY A 427 -30.08 1.05 5.19
C GLY A 427 -30.29 -0.37 5.69
N GLY A 428 -29.26 -1.20 5.60
CA GLY A 428 -29.21 -2.54 6.15
C GLY A 428 -29.48 -3.67 5.17
N GLN A 429 -29.79 -3.35 3.91
CA GLN A 429 -30.26 -4.30 2.90
C GLN A 429 -29.76 -3.91 1.50
N GLN A 430 -29.89 -4.84 0.55
CA GLN A 430 -29.72 -4.55 -0.88
C GLN A 430 -30.55 -3.32 -1.29
N TYR A 431 -29.95 -2.46 -2.12
CA TYR A 431 -30.63 -1.33 -2.73
C TYR A 431 -30.99 -1.67 -4.17
N HIS A 432 -32.29 -1.73 -4.48
CA HIS A 432 -32.78 -1.90 -5.85
C HIS A 432 -32.83 -0.54 -6.53
N HIS A 433 -31.84 -0.24 -7.38
CA HIS A 433 -31.75 1.06 -8.04
C HIS A 433 -32.86 1.19 -9.09
N PRO A 434 -33.65 2.28 -9.09
CA PRO A 434 -34.80 2.43 -10.00
C PRO A 434 -34.39 2.50 -11.47
N GLU A 435 -33.24 3.09 -11.78
CA GLU A 435 -32.73 3.25 -13.16
C GLU A 435 -31.73 2.16 -13.57
N TYR A 436 -31.15 1.42 -12.61
CA TYR A 436 -30.09 0.43 -12.84
C TYR A 436 -30.44 -0.88 -12.11
N PRO A 437 -31.53 -1.56 -12.48
CA PRO A 437 -32.03 -2.72 -11.75
C PRO A 437 -31.04 -3.90 -11.69
N ASP A 438 -30.16 -3.99 -12.69
CA ASP A 438 -29.11 -5.02 -12.78
C ASP A 438 -27.79 -4.62 -12.08
N GLY A 439 -27.73 -3.42 -11.51
CA GLY A 439 -26.58 -2.95 -10.75
C GLY A 439 -26.52 -3.54 -9.33
N THR A 440 -25.31 -3.67 -8.79
CA THR A 440 -25.07 -4.32 -7.50
C THR A 440 -24.88 -3.31 -6.38
N TYR A 441 -26.00 -2.78 -5.90
CA TYR A 441 -26.01 -1.73 -4.86
C TYR A 441 -26.42 -2.25 -3.49
N PHE A 442 -25.74 -1.79 -2.45
CA PHE A 442 -26.11 -2.01 -1.04
C PHE A 442 -26.39 -0.65 -0.39
N ALA A 443 -27.48 -0.54 0.37
CA ALA A 443 -27.89 0.73 0.93
C ALA A 443 -26.84 1.26 1.94
N PRO A 444 -26.44 2.55 1.88
CA PRO A 444 -25.63 3.17 2.92
C PRO A 444 -26.27 2.96 4.28
N THR A 445 -25.54 2.28 5.16
CA THR A 445 -26.08 1.76 6.41
C THR A 445 -25.44 2.47 7.60
N LEU A 446 -26.25 2.82 8.60
CA LEU A 446 -25.75 3.29 9.89
C LEU A 446 -26.25 2.36 11.00
N VAL A 447 -25.31 1.73 11.70
CA VAL A 447 -25.57 0.93 12.89
C VAL A 447 -24.84 1.56 14.08
N SER A 448 -25.55 1.89 15.14
CA SER A 448 -24.98 2.40 16.39
C SER A 448 -25.18 1.44 17.56
N ASN A 449 -24.62 1.77 18.72
CA ASN A 449 -24.64 0.88 19.90
C ASN A 449 -23.98 -0.47 19.59
N VAL A 450 -23.00 -0.47 18.69
CA VAL A 450 -22.23 -1.66 18.33
C VAL A 450 -21.19 -1.91 19.41
N THR A 451 -21.20 -3.11 19.99
CA THR A 451 -20.21 -3.52 21.00
C THR A 451 -19.08 -4.32 20.35
N PRO A 452 -17.88 -4.37 20.96
CA PRO A 452 -16.73 -5.06 20.38
C PRO A 452 -16.93 -6.55 20.17
N ASP A 453 -17.79 -7.20 20.95
CA ASP A 453 -18.05 -8.63 20.91
C ASP A 453 -19.03 -9.06 19.79
N MET A 454 -19.75 -8.10 19.17
CA MET A 454 -20.64 -8.41 18.04
C MET A 454 -19.84 -8.84 16.81
N ASP A 455 -20.35 -9.86 16.10
CA ASP A 455 -19.74 -10.37 14.86
C ASP A 455 -19.50 -9.28 13.81
N ILE A 456 -20.40 -8.29 13.72
CA ILE A 456 -20.29 -7.15 12.79
C ILE A 456 -19.07 -6.27 13.10
N ALA A 457 -18.65 -6.18 14.37
CA ALA A 457 -17.46 -5.45 14.80
C ALA A 457 -16.17 -6.28 14.62
N GLN A 458 -16.29 -7.60 14.51
CA GLN A 458 -15.17 -8.54 14.41
C GLN A 458 -14.84 -8.99 12.99
N THR A 459 -15.79 -8.81 12.06
CA THR A 459 -15.69 -9.28 10.68
C THR A 459 -15.55 -8.10 9.72
N GLU A 460 -14.55 -8.12 8.84
CA GLU A 460 -14.44 -7.17 7.74
C GLU A 460 -15.68 -7.22 6.85
N LEU A 461 -16.32 -6.07 6.64
CA LEU A 461 -17.55 -5.95 5.86
C LEU A 461 -17.26 -5.66 4.40
N PHE A 462 -16.29 -4.77 4.15
CA PHE A 462 -15.94 -4.32 2.79
C PHE A 462 -17.18 -3.81 2.03
N ALA A 463 -17.98 -2.98 2.72
CA ALA A 463 -19.34 -2.58 2.33
C ALA A 463 -19.69 -1.21 2.94
N PRO A 464 -20.73 -0.49 2.45
CA PRO A 464 -21.03 0.87 2.88
C PRO A 464 -21.80 0.89 4.22
N VAL A 465 -21.13 0.49 5.30
CA VAL A 465 -21.71 0.33 6.64
C VAL A 465 -20.92 1.13 7.66
N PHE A 466 -21.55 2.16 8.22
CA PHE A 466 -21.02 2.96 9.32
C PHE A 466 -21.34 2.29 10.65
N LEU A 467 -20.34 1.77 11.36
CA LEU A 467 -20.48 1.25 12.72
C LEU A 467 -20.08 2.32 13.73
N LEU A 468 -21.03 2.80 14.54
CA LEU A 468 -20.78 3.74 15.62
C LEU A 468 -20.73 3.00 16.97
N MET A 469 -19.56 3.06 17.60
CA MET A 469 -19.25 2.46 18.89
C MET A 469 -18.98 3.55 19.93
N LYS A 470 -19.32 3.29 21.18
CA LYS A 470 -19.09 4.21 22.30
C LYS A 470 -17.96 3.67 23.18
N ALA A 471 -16.97 4.52 23.48
CA ALA A 471 -15.92 4.25 24.45
C ALA A 471 -16.15 5.09 25.73
N GLN A 472 -15.67 4.60 26.87
CA GLN A 472 -15.77 5.32 28.15
C GLN A 472 -14.76 6.46 28.24
N ASP A 473 -13.53 6.19 27.80
CA ASP A 473 -12.39 7.11 27.81
C ASP A 473 -11.38 6.68 26.73
N VAL A 474 -10.22 7.34 26.71
CA VAL A 474 -9.15 7.07 25.73
C VAL A 474 -8.59 5.65 25.88
N ASP A 475 -8.46 5.11 27.10
CA ASP A 475 -7.93 3.76 27.32
C ASP A 475 -8.90 2.71 26.77
N ASP A 476 -10.19 2.89 27.05
CA ASP A 476 -11.24 2.03 26.52
C ASP A 476 -11.34 2.14 25.00
N ALA A 477 -11.19 3.34 24.42
CA ALA A 477 -11.17 3.52 22.97
C ALA A 477 -10.01 2.75 22.31
N ILE A 478 -8.82 2.77 22.91
CA ILE A 478 -7.66 1.99 22.46
C ILE A 478 -7.91 0.49 22.61
N ARG A 479 -8.51 0.06 23.73
CA ARG A 479 -8.89 -1.35 23.95
C ARG A 479 -9.89 -1.82 22.89
N ILE A 480 -10.92 -1.03 22.58
CA ILE A 480 -11.90 -1.31 21.54
C ILE A 480 -11.21 -1.34 20.16
N ALA A 481 -10.37 -0.36 19.84
CA ALA A 481 -9.62 -0.34 18.58
C ALA A 481 -8.79 -1.62 18.38
N ASN A 482 -8.19 -2.15 19.44
CA ASN A 482 -7.36 -3.36 19.42
C ASN A 482 -8.12 -4.69 19.54
N SER A 483 -9.44 -4.65 19.77
CA SER A 483 -10.27 -5.84 20.08
C SER A 483 -10.58 -6.75 18.89
N THR A 484 -9.99 -6.49 17.72
CA THR A 484 -10.26 -7.21 16.47
C THR A 484 -9.00 -7.98 16.03
N PRO A 485 -9.13 -9.10 15.27
CA PRO A 485 -7.98 -9.80 14.74
C PRO A 485 -7.22 -9.02 13.64
N TYR A 486 -7.84 -7.98 13.07
CA TYR A 486 -7.26 -7.12 12.04
C TYR A 486 -6.40 -6.00 12.62
N ALA A 487 -5.42 -5.53 11.85
CA ALA A 487 -4.49 -4.48 12.25
C ALA A 487 -3.77 -3.88 11.03
N LEU A 488 -4.53 -3.37 10.05
CA LEU A 488 -3.98 -2.70 8.88
C LEU A 488 -3.69 -1.23 9.21
N GLY A 489 -4.73 -0.40 9.25
CA GLY A 489 -4.64 1.03 9.53
C GLY A 489 -5.51 1.45 10.72
N ALA A 490 -5.42 2.73 11.07
CA ALA A 490 -6.28 3.40 12.03
C ALA A 490 -6.30 4.92 11.80
N GLY A 491 -7.38 5.57 12.23
CA GLY A 491 -7.50 7.04 12.33
C GLY A 491 -7.68 7.48 13.79
N VAL A 492 -7.09 8.61 14.16
CA VAL A 492 -7.24 9.25 15.48
C VAL A 492 -7.57 10.72 15.27
N PHE A 493 -8.80 11.12 15.59
CA PHE A 493 -9.28 12.49 15.44
C PHE A 493 -9.26 13.17 16.79
N GLY A 494 -8.47 14.24 16.90
CA GLY A 494 -8.13 14.84 18.18
C GLY A 494 -7.13 15.98 18.08
N HIS A 495 -7.09 16.82 19.11
CA HIS A 495 -6.12 17.90 19.24
C HIS A 495 -5.42 17.97 20.60
N ASN A 496 -5.72 17.07 21.54
CA ASN A 496 -4.94 16.91 22.77
C ASN A 496 -3.68 16.04 22.49
N PRO A 497 -2.45 16.60 22.56
CA PRO A 497 -1.24 15.84 22.26
C PRO A 497 -1.03 14.61 23.14
N THR A 498 -1.47 14.65 24.39
CA THR A 498 -1.33 13.53 25.34
C THR A 498 -2.21 12.37 24.93
N ASP A 499 -3.48 12.64 24.60
CA ASP A 499 -4.42 11.60 24.19
C ASP A 499 -4.07 11.05 22.80
N ILE A 500 -3.60 11.92 21.89
CA ILE A 500 -3.12 11.50 20.57
C ILE A 500 -1.90 10.58 20.68
N ASP A 501 -0.86 10.97 21.44
CA ASP A 501 0.34 10.13 21.62
C ASP A 501 -0.03 8.79 22.27
N LYS A 502 -0.94 8.82 23.25
CA LYS A 502 -1.48 7.61 23.88
C LYS A 502 -2.17 6.70 22.87
N CYS A 503 -3.02 7.23 21.99
CA CYS A 503 -3.65 6.48 20.91
C CYS A 503 -2.61 5.93 19.92
N VAL A 504 -1.69 6.76 19.43
CA VAL A 504 -0.67 6.37 18.44
C VAL A 504 0.22 5.23 18.96
N ARG A 505 0.60 5.25 20.24
CA ARG A 505 1.39 4.18 20.87
C ARG A 505 0.55 2.94 21.23
N GLY A 506 -0.71 3.18 21.62
CA GLY A 506 -1.61 2.15 22.13
C GLY A 506 -2.23 1.28 21.04
N ILE A 507 -2.61 1.88 19.90
CA ILE A 507 -3.22 1.20 18.78
C ILE A 507 -2.21 0.24 18.13
N LYS A 508 -2.62 -1.02 17.95
CA LYS A 508 -1.87 -2.07 17.29
C LYS A 508 -2.32 -2.14 15.84
N ALA A 509 -1.79 -1.25 15.00
CA ALA A 509 -2.01 -1.21 13.56
C ALA A 509 -0.67 -1.01 12.83
N GLY A 510 -0.62 -1.36 11.55
CA GLY A 510 0.53 -1.08 10.70
C GLY A 510 0.74 0.41 10.45
N MET A 511 -0.35 1.17 10.36
CA MET A 511 -0.37 2.60 10.08
C MET A 511 -1.39 3.33 10.95
N VAL A 512 -1.10 4.58 11.33
CA VAL A 512 -2.03 5.45 12.05
C VAL A 512 -2.02 6.84 11.41
N ALA A 513 -3.19 7.35 11.04
CA ALA A 513 -3.39 8.73 10.62
C ALA A 513 -3.96 9.55 11.78
N VAL A 514 -3.45 10.77 11.98
CA VAL A 514 -3.98 11.71 12.99
C VAL A 514 -4.76 12.81 12.25
N ASN A 515 -6.01 13.03 12.65
CA ASN A 515 -6.99 13.91 12.01
C ASN A 515 -7.25 13.59 10.53
N ASP A 516 -7.07 12.33 10.14
CA ASP A 516 -7.32 11.86 8.78
C ASP A 516 -7.58 10.33 8.76
N PHE A 517 -7.91 9.78 7.60
CA PHE A 517 -7.90 8.34 7.32
C PHE A 517 -7.10 8.08 6.05
N GLY A 518 -6.34 6.98 5.99
CA GLY A 518 -5.66 6.56 4.77
C GLY A 518 -4.60 7.52 4.18
N ALA A 519 -4.39 8.71 4.74
CA ALA A 519 -3.46 9.72 4.22
C ALA A 519 -2.00 9.26 4.18
N TYR A 520 -1.64 8.27 5.01
CA TYR A 520 -0.36 7.58 4.95
C TYR A 520 -0.12 6.80 3.65
N TYR A 521 -1.14 6.66 2.78
CA TYR A 521 -1.00 6.06 1.47
C TYR A 521 -0.80 7.09 0.36
N ALA A 522 -1.33 8.30 0.55
CA ALA A 522 -1.10 9.47 -0.30
C ALA A 522 0.21 10.22 0.06
N THR A 523 0.95 9.71 1.05
CA THR A 523 2.31 10.12 1.38
C THR A 523 3.10 8.83 1.46
N SER A 524 4.13 8.62 0.64
CA SER A 524 4.77 7.29 0.47
C SER A 524 5.50 6.74 1.72
N LEU A 525 4.75 6.45 2.78
CA LEU A 525 5.14 5.84 4.05
C LEU A 525 5.17 4.31 3.91
N PRO A 526 5.78 3.59 4.89
CA PRO A 526 5.66 2.15 4.93
C PRO A 526 4.18 1.76 5.00
N PHE A 527 3.71 1.05 3.99
CA PHE A 527 2.34 0.55 3.95
C PHE A 527 2.34 -0.95 4.15
N GLY A 528 1.56 -1.41 5.14
CA GLY A 528 1.25 -2.81 5.36
C GLY A 528 0.82 -3.14 6.79
N GLY A 529 0.06 -4.21 6.93
CA GLY A 529 -0.58 -4.58 8.20
C GLY A 529 0.27 -5.41 9.15
N VAL A 530 -0.35 -5.81 10.25
CA VAL A 530 0.12 -6.85 11.18
C VAL A 530 -1.04 -7.77 11.57
N LYS A 531 -0.79 -8.85 12.33
CA LYS A 531 -1.81 -9.83 12.78
C LYS A 531 -2.60 -10.40 11.59
N GLY A 532 -3.94 -10.38 11.66
CA GLY A 532 -4.83 -10.83 10.60
C GLY A 532 -4.80 -9.96 9.34
N SER A 533 -4.14 -8.80 9.37
CA SER A 533 -3.97 -7.92 8.22
C SER A 533 -2.67 -8.17 7.44
N GLY A 534 -1.99 -9.29 7.72
CA GLY A 534 -0.83 -9.72 6.96
C GLY A 534 0.50 -9.22 7.52
N TYR A 535 1.52 -9.15 6.66
CA TYR A 535 2.90 -8.84 7.02
C TYR A 535 3.73 -8.41 5.81
N GLY A 536 4.88 -7.79 6.07
CA GLY A 536 5.69 -7.13 5.03
C GLY A 536 5.22 -5.70 4.78
N ARG A 537 5.89 -5.00 3.88
CA ARG A 537 5.53 -3.62 3.49
C ARG A 537 5.76 -3.45 2.01
N PHE A 538 4.84 -2.80 1.30
CA PHE A 538 4.99 -2.49 -0.13
C PHE A 538 4.99 -0.99 -0.46
N GLY A 539 4.72 -0.13 0.53
CA GLY A 539 4.85 1.33 0.46
C GLY A 539 6.25 1.83 0.86
N GLY A 540 6.62 3.02 0.38
CA GLY A 540 7.84 3.72 0.81
C GLY A 540 9.17 3.05 0.46
N GLU A 541 10.21 3.35 1.25
CA GLU A 541 11.54 2.75 1.08
C GLU A 541 11.50 1.24 1.34
N GLU A 542 10.68 0.83 2.30
CA GLU A 542 10.47 -0.54 2.73
C GLU A 542 9.95 -1.39 1.58
N GLY A 543 8.96 -0.88 0.83
CA GLY A 543 8.40 -1.55 -0.34
C GLY A 543 9.37 -1.72 -1.50
N LEU A 544 10.25 -0.74 -1.73
CA LEU A 544 11.32 -0.90 -2.73
C LEU A 544 12.34 -1.96 -2.27
N ARG A 545 12.72 -1.94 -1.00
CA ARG A 545 13.71 -2.88 -0.44
C ARG A 545 13.17 -4.30 -0.31
N ALA A 546 11.86 -4.48 -0.12
CA ALA A 546 11.21 -5.79 -0.11
C ALA A 546 11.37 -6.54 -1.45
N LEU A 547 11.53 -5.79 -2.55
CA LEU A 547 11.81 -6.33 -3.89
C LEU A 547 13.32 -6.42 -4.19
N CYS A 548 14.16 -6.40 -3.17
CA CYS A 548 15.60 -6.52 -3.31
C CYS A 548 16.19 -7.59 -2.39
N ASN A 549 17.25 -8.25 -2.86
CA ASN A 549 18.17 -8.96 -1.98
C ASN A 549 18.99 -7.92 -1.18
N VAL A 550 18.80 -7.90 0.14
CA VAL A 550 19.51 -7.01 1.07
C VAL A 550 20.86 -7.62 1.42
N LYS A 551 21.84 -7.46 0.52
CA LYS A 551 23.15 -8.10 0.62
C LYS A 551 24.08 -7.36 1.58
N ALA A 552 24.56 -8.05 2.62
CA ALA A 552 25.63 -7.57 3.49
C ALA A 552 27.00 -7.72 2.81
N VAL A 553 27.79 -6.65 2.84
CA VAL A 553 29.17 -6.63 2.31
C VAL A 553 30.11 -6.13 3.41
N CYS A 554 31.01 -7.01 3.85
CA CYS A 554 32.08 -6.73 4.80
C CYS A 554 33.42 -6.86 4.09
N GLU A 555 34.11 -5.75 3.90
CA GLU A 555 35.39 -5.67 3.21
C GLU A 555 36.45 -5.02 4.10
N ASP A 556 37.73 -5.23 3.82
CA ASP A 556 38.78 -4.47 4.49
C ASP A 556 38.58 -2.98 4.18
N ALA A 557 38.67 -2.14 5.22
CA ALA A 557 38.60 -0.71 5.06
C ALA A 557 39.71 -0.22 4.12
N TRP A 558 39.45 0.85 3.38
CA TRP A 558 40.42 1.38 2.41
C TRP A 558 41.77 1.70 3.06
N TRP A 559 41.76 2.25 4.29
CA TRP A 559 42.97 2.56 5.05
C TRP A 559 43.67 1.30 5.56
N ALA A 560 42.91 0.25 5.90
CA ALA A 560 43.47 -1.02 6.33
C ALA A 560 44.20 -1.69 5.16
N ARG A 561 43.58 -1.70 3.97
CA ARG A 561 44.21 -2.14 2.72
C ARG A 561 45.49 -1.36 2.42
N LEU A 562 45.45 -0.03 2.56
CA LEU A 562 46.62 0.83 2.34
C LEU A 562 47.78 0.50 3.29
N LEU A 563 47.48 0.19 4.55
CA LEU A 563 48.48 -0.17 5.58
C LEU A 563 48.85 -1.67 5.56
N GLY A 564 48.32 -2.47 4.63
CA GLY A 564 48.51 -3.93 4.62
C GLY A 564 47.87 -4.66 5.81
N ILE A 565 46.99 -3.98 6.55
CA ILE A 565 46.20 -4.55 7.64
C ILE A 565 45.04 -5.32 7.02
N LYS A 566 45.06 -6.63 7.24
CA LYS A 566 44.03 -7.57 6.79
C LYS A 566 43.66 -8.50 7.93
N THR A 567 42.53 -9.17 7.82
CA THR A 567 42.17 -10.22 8.79
C THR A 567 43.29 -11.26 8.85
N ARG A 568 43.89 -11.41 10.03
CA ARG A 568 44.79 -12.51 10.37
C ARG A 568 44.31 -13.10 11.68
N ILE A 569 44.05 -14.39 11.70
CA ILE A 569 43.83 -15.11 12.96
C ILE A 569 45.18 -15.12 13.70
N PRO A 570 45.25 -14.66 14.97
CA PRO A 570 46.48 -14.77 15.75
C PRO A 570 47.00 -16.21 15.76
N PRO A 571 48.32 -16.47 15.64
CA PRO A 571 48.87 -17.83 15.55
C PRO A 571 48.36 -18.80 16.62
N LYS A 572 48.19 -18.32 17.86
CA LYS A 572 47.66 -19.12 18.98
C LYS A 572 46.20 -19.54 18.86
N LEU A 573 45.44 -18.89 17.98
CA LEU A 573 44.05 -19.22 17.64
C LEU A 573 43.93 -19.95 16.30
N GLN A 574 45.03 -20.08 15.53
CA GLN A 574 45.05 -20.90 14.33
C GLN A 574 45.02 -22.37 14.73
N TYR A 575 44.51 -23.24 13.85
CA TYR A 575 44.53 -24.67 14.11
C TYR A 575 45.92 -25.27 13.84
N PRO A 576 46.41 -26.19 14.69
CA PRO A 576 45.82 -26.59 15.97
C PRO A 576 45.93 -25.48 17.02
N VAL A 577 44.86 -25.29 17.81
CA VAL A 577 44.77 -24.17 18.77
C VAL A 577 45.78 -24.36 19.89
N SER A 578 46.51 -23.30 20.22
CA SER A 578 47.47 -23.27 21.32
C SER A 578 46.79 -23.55 22.66
N ARG A 579 47.50 -24.15 23.62
CA ARG A 579 47.04 -24.24 25.02
C ARG A 579 46.74 -22.89 25.68
N HIS A 580 47.28 -21.80 25.11
CA HIS A 580 47.04 -20.42 25.53
C HIS A 580 45.99 -19.71 24.66
N GLY A 581 45.38 -20.41 23.70
CA GLY A 581 44.40 -19.86 22.76
C GLY A 581 43.20 -19.27 23.49
N TRP A 582 42.74 -19.90 24.57
CA TRP A 582 41.63 -19.39 25.37
C TRP A 582 41.93 -18.01 25.99
N GLU A 583 43.13 -17.81 26.54
CA GLU A 583 43.55 -16.56 27.13
C GLU A 583 43.76 -15.47 26.07
N VAL A 584 44.22 -15.84 24.87
CA VAL A 584 44.24 -14.92 23.71
C VAL A 584 42.82 -14.51 23.35
N CYS A 585 41.89 -15.47 23.25
CA CYS A 585 40.50 -15.19 22.93
C CYS A 585 39.87 -14.22 23.95
N LYS A 586 40.03 -14.48 25.25
CA LYS A 586 39.59 -13.57 26.32
C LYS A 586 40.24 -12.18 26.20
N GLY A 587 41.55 -12.13 25.94
CA GLY A 587 42.26 -10.87 25.77
C GLY A 587 41.77 -10.07 24.57
N VAL A 588 41.50 -10.73 23.44
CA VAL A 588 40.94 -10.12 22.23
C VAL A 588 39.54 -9.57 22.50
N ILE A 589 38.68 -10.33 23.15
CA ILE A 589 37.32 -9.89 23.51
C ILE A 589 37.38 -8.71 24.49
N GLY A 590 38.16 -8.81 25.56
CA GLY A 590 38.32 -7.73 26.53
C GLY A 590 38.86 -6.45 25.90
N THR A 591 39.86 -6.56 25.02
CA THR A 591 40.40 -5.43 24.27
C THR A 591 39.41 -4.85 23.25
N GLY A 592 38.54 -5.69 22.67
CA GLY A 592 37.56 -5.26 21.68
C GLY A 592 36.31 -4.59 22.27
N TYR A 593 35.97 -4.89 23.53
CA TYR A 593 34.66 -4.54 24.11
C TYR A 593 34.69 -3.88 25.50
N ALA A 594 35.74 -4.03 26.30
CA ALA A 594 35.74 -3.48 27.68
C ALA A 594 35.89 -1.94 27.74
N GLN A 595 36.25 -1.28 26.62
CA GLN A 595 36.41 0.18 26.56
C GLN A 595 35.13 0.95 26.90
N THR A 596 33.97 0.32 26.78
CA THR A 596 32.67 0.92 27.15
C THR A 596 32.29 0.72 28.61
N LEU A 597 33.03 -0.12 29.34
CA LEU A 597 32.77 -0.44 30.76
C LEU A 597 33.68 0.35 31.68
N SER A 598 35.00 0.25 31.47
CA SER A 598 36.00 0.98 32.23
C SER A 598 37.32 1.06 31.45
N LEU A 599 37.94 2.24 31.44
CA LEU A 599 39.24 2.44 30.82
C LEU A 599 40.33 1.61 31.50
N THR A 600 40.26 1.46 32.83
CA THR A 600 41.25 0.69 33.60
C THR A 600 41.13 -0.80 33.33
N GLU A 601 39.90 -1.31 33.22
CA GLU A 601 39.66 -2.70 32.84
C GLU A 601 40.10 -2.97 31.41
N TRP A 602 39.75 -2.08 30.48
CA TRP A 602 40.17 -2.19 29.08
C TRP A 602 41.70 -2.20 28.94
N ALA A 603 42.39 -1.29 29.61
CA ALA A 603 43.86 -1.29 29.65
C ALA A 603 44.41 -2.60 30.24
N GLY A 604 43.77 -3.12 31.29
CA GLY A 604 44.08 -4.43 31.87
C GLY A 604 43.95 -5.57 30.83
N TRP A 605 42.90 -5.55 30.01
CA TRP A 605 42.71 -6.52 28.93
C TRP A 605 43.74 -6.38 27.81
N VAL A 606 44.08 -5.16 27.39
CA VAL A 606 45.12 -4.89 26.39
C VAL A 606 46.46 -5.45 26.87
N LEU A 607 46.85 -5.13 28.11
CA LEU A 607 48.08 -5.63 28.72
C LEU A 607 48.06 -7.15 28.88
N GLY A 608 46.92 -7.71 29.30
CA GLY A 608 46.72 -9.15 29.41
C GLY A 608 46.88 -9.87 28.06
N LEU A 609 46.27 -9.34 27.00
CA LEU A 609 46.37 -9.87 25.64
C LEU A 609 47.82 -9.87 25.15
N LEU A 610 48.53 -8.74 25.30
CA LEU A 610 49.93 -8.62 24.92
C LEU A 610 50.80 -9.65 25.67
N ARG A 611 50.59 -9.82 26.98
CA ARG A 611 51.30 -10.83 27.78
C ARG A 611 51.04 -12.25 27.31
N VAL A 612 49.81 -12.57 26.94
CA VAL A 612 49.48 -13.93 26.48
C VAL A 612 50.06 -14.15 25.09
N LEU A 613 49.97 -13.19 24.17
CA LEU A 613 50.51 -13.33 22.81
C LEU A 613 52.02 -13.60 22.80
N THR A 614 52.78 -13.08 23.77
CA THR A 614 54.24 -13.28 23.89
C THR A 614 54.66 -14.54 24.64
N ARG A 615 53.75 -15.26 25.33
CA ARG A 615 54.10 -16.52 26.02
C ARG A 615 54.52 -17.60 25.00
N LEU A 616 55.67 -18.22 25.19
CA LEU A 616 56.08 -19.39 24.38
C LEU A 616 55.14 -20.58 24.64
N GLU A 617 54.87 -21.38 23.61
CA GLU A 617 54.30 -22.71 23.80
C GLU A 617 55.35 -23.56 24.49
N GLY A 618 55.19 -23.79 25.79
CA GLY A 618 56.07 -24.72 26.49
C GLY A 618 55.89 -26.09 25.87
N VAL A 619 57.01 -26.70 25.47
CA VAL A 619 57.11 -28.06 24.90
C VAL A 619 56.20 -29.02 25.70
N PRO A 620 55.33 -29.81 25.05
CA PRO A 620 54.64 -30.91 25.72
C PRO A 620 55.69 -31.77 26.42
N LYS A 621 55.56 -31.94 27.74
CA LYS A 621 56.44 -32.86 28.47
C LYS A 621 56.10 -34.29 28.04
N GLY A 622 56.85 -34.82 27.08
CA GLY A 622 56.95 -36.24 26.75
C GLY A 622 55.73 -36.84 26.05
N GLU A 623 55.88 -37.08 24.75
CA GLU A 623 55.37 -38.30 24.10
C GLU A 623 56.53 -38.98 23.38
#